data_AF-A0A7L4QMF6-F1
#
_entry.id   AF-A0A7L4QMF6-F1
#
_cell.length_a   1.000
_cell.length_b   1.000
_cell.length_c   1.000
_cell.angle_alpha   90.00
_cell.angle_beta   90.00
_cell.angle_gamma   90.00
#
_symmetry.space_group_name_H-M   'P 1'
#
loop_
_entity.id
_entity.type
_entity.pdbx_description
1 polymer ?
#
loop_
_entity_poly.entity_id
_entity_poly.type
_entity_poly.pdbx_seq_one_letter_code
_entity_poly.pdbx_strand_id
1 'polypeptide(L)' 'MYCPKCEKSLKKERLEELEKQLKERFDDDSLGRGLCPVCGTPLIDLSQRGD' A
#
# COMPACT_ATOMS: atom_id res chain seq x y z
N MET A 1 5.35 -3.40 -2.11
CA MET A 1 5.14 -2.32 -1.10
C MET A 1 5.12 -2.91 0.30
N TYR A 2 5.79 -2.28 1.27
CA TYR A 2 5.90 -2.73 2.66
C TYR A 2 5.72 -1.55 3.62
N CYS A 3 4.90 -1.71 4.65
CA CYS A 3 4.75 -0.74 5.71
C CYS A 3 5.63 -1.12 6.91
N PRO A 4 6.63 -0.31 7.30
CA PRO A 4 7.48 -0.60 8.47
C PRO A 4 6.73 -0.47 9.81
N LYS A 5 5.66 0.33 9.85
CA LYS A 5 4.91 0.58 11.10
C LYS A 5 3.86 -0.49 11.39
N CYS A 6 3.24 -1.02 10.35
CA CYS A 6 2.31 -2.14 10.46
C CYS A 6 2.99 -3.50 10.26
N GLU A 7 4.27 -3.50 9.89
CA GLU A 7 5.05 -4.69 9.51
C GLU A 7 4.33 -5.56 8.46
N LYS A 8 3.57 -4.92 7.57
CA LYS A 8 2.75 -5.58 6.55
C LYS A 8 3.33 -5.36 5.16
N SER A 9 3.48 -6.46 4.43
CA SER A 9 3.78 -6.43 3.00
C SER A 9 2.49 -6.48 2.18
N LEU A 10 2.38 -5.54 1.24
CA LEU A 10 1.33 -5.46 0.24
C LEU A 10 1.92 -5.96 -1.08
N LYS A 11 1.39 -7.08 -1.57
CA LYS A 11 1.76 -7.63 -2.87
C LYS A 11 1.23 -6.75 -3.99
N LYS A 12 2.07 -6.49 -4.99
CA LYS A 12 1.70 -5.68 -6.18
C LYS A 12 0.47 -6.24 -6.90
N GLU A 13 0.38 -7.57 -7.01
CA GLU A 13 -0.74 -8.27 -7.66
C GLU A 13 -2.12 -7.94 -7.06
N ARG A 14 -2.18 -7.58 -5.77
CA ARG A 14 -3.44 -7.25 -5.07
C ARG A 14 -3.58 -5.76 -4.78
N LEU A 15 -2.60 -4.96 -5.17
CA LEU A 15 -2.55 -3.55 -4.79
C LEU A 15 -3.62 -2.75 -5.51
N GLU A 16 -3.83 -3.00 -6.80
CA GLU A 16 -4.93 -2.40 -7.58
C GLU A 16 -6.30 -2.78 -7.03
N GLU A 17 -6.52 -4.05 -6.68
CA GLU A 17 -7.81 -4.50 -6.14
C GLU A 17 -8.08 -3.90 -4.75
N LEU A 18 -7.06 -3.82 -3.90
CA LEU A 18 -7.13 -3.19 -2.58
C LEU A 18 -7.39 -1.69 -2.68
N GLU A 19 -6.70 -0.99 -3.59
CA GLU A 19 -6.89 0.43 -3.82
C GLU A 19 -8.32 0.72 -4.29
N LYS A 20 -8.83 -0.07 -5.24
CA LYS A 20 -10.22 0.07 -5.68
C LYS A 20 -11.21 -0.13 -4.54
N GLN A 21 -11.02 -1.16 -3.72
CA GLN A 21 -11.90 -1.43 -2.56
C GLN A 21 -11.82 -0.33 -1.49
N LEU A 22 -10.62 0.19 -1.21
CA LEU A 22 -10.41 1.28 -0.26
C LEU A 22 -11.08 2.56 -0.73
N LYS A 23 -10.94 2.87 -2.02
CA LYS A 23 -11.60 4.02 -2.64
C LYS A 23 -13.12 3.88 -2.66
N GLU A 24 -13.66 2.72 -3.03
CA GLU A 24 -15.12 2.50 -3.07
C GLU A 24 -15.76 2.54 -1.67
N ARG A 25 -15.08 1.99 -0.65
CA ARG A 25 -15.67 1.83 0.68
C ARG A 25 -15.36 2.99 1.63
N PHE A 26 -14.19 3.59 1.49
CA PHE A 26 -13.66 4.56 2.44
C PHE A 26 -13.24 5.88 1.79
N ASP A 27 -13.36 6.00 0.46
CA ASP A 27 -12.82 7.12 -0.33
C ASP A 27 -11.33 7.35 -0.05
N ASP A 28 -10.59 6.28 0.24
CA ASP A 28 -9.17 6.34 0.61
C ASP A 28 -8.26 6.01 -0.58
N ASP A 29 -7.48 7.00 -1.02
CA ASP A 29 -6.45 6.88 -2.05
C ASP A 29 -5.02 6.76 -1.47
N SER A 30 -4.89 6.35 -0.20
CA SER A 30 -3.58 6.24 0.47
C SER A 30 -2.62 5.34 -0.29
N LEU A 31 -3.09 4.19 -0.79
CA LEU A 31 -2.26 3.26 -1.58
C LEU A 31 -1.70 3.91 -2.85
N GLY A 32 -2.52 4.67 -3.58
CA GLY A 32 -2.12 5.35 -4.82
C GLY A 32 -1.11 6.47 -4.57
N ARG A 33 -1.15 7.06 -3.37
CA ARG A 33 -0.13 8.01 -2.90
C ARG A 33 1.13 7.34 -2.34
N GLY A 34 1.18 6.01 -2.28
CA GLY A 34 2.27 5.27 -1.64
C GLY A 34 2.26 5.34 -0.12
N LEU A 35 1.10 5.54 0.49
CA LEU A 35 0.87 5.57 1.93
C LEU A 35 0.13 4.32 2.40
N CYS A 36 0.40 3.89 3.64
CA CYS A 36 -0.31 2.78 4.26
C CYS A 36 -1.75 3.21 4.61
N PRO A 37 -2.79 2.51 4.10
CA PRO A 37 -4.19 2.87 4.37
C PRO A 37 -4.62 2.63 5.82
N VAL A 38 -3.79 1.97 6.63
CA VAL A 38 -4.08 1.68 8.04
C VAL A 38 -3.50 2.74 8.97
N CYS A 39 -2.28 3.20 8.71
CA CYS A 39 -1.53 4.06 9.63
C CYS A 39 -0.97 5.34 9.00
N GLY A 40 -1.20 5.57 7.70
CA GLY A 40 -0.71 6.72 6.94
C GLY A 40 0.81 6.76 6.73
N THR A 41 1.54 5.72 7.13
CA THR A 41 3.01 5.69 6.98
C THR A 41 3.40 5.42 5.53
N PRO A 42 4.41 6.12 4.96
CA PRO A 42 4.88 5.87 3.61
C PRO A 42 5.33 4.42 3.43
N LEU A 43 4.85 3.80 2.36
CA LEU A 43 5.16 2.43 1.98
C LEU A 43 6.52 2.40 1.29
N ILE A 44 7.29 1.36 1.62
CA ILE A 44 8.60 1.09 1.07
C ILE A 44 8.44 0.07 -0.04
N ASP A 45 8.82 0.40 -1.27
CA ASP A 45 8.81 -0.60 -2.35
C ASP A 45 10.07 -1.48 -2.28
N LEU A 46 9.94 -2.62 -1.62
CA LEU A 46 11.02 -3.61 -1.50
C LEU A 46 11.29 -4.37 -2.83
N SER A 47 10.39 -4.28 -3.81
CA SER A 47 10.57 -4.94 -5.12
C SER A 47 11.64 -4.29 -6.00
N GLN A 48 12.09 -3.07 -5.69
CA GLN A 48 13.07 -2.35 -6.51
C GLN A 48 14.53 -2.58 -6.07
N ARG A 49 14.79 -3.41 -5.07
CA ARG A 49 16.15 -3.88 -4.70
C ARG A 49 16.36 -5.31 -5.18
N GLY A 50 16.61 -5.45 -6.48
CA GLY A 50 17.26 -6.63 -7.06
C GLY A 50 18.37 -6.11 -7.95
N ASP A 51 19.59 -6.10 -7.40
CA ASP A 51 20.86 -5.93 -8.14
C ASP A 51 21.19 -7.24 -8.87
#